data_AF-A0AAQ4FJW7-F1
#
_entry.id   AF-A0AAQ4FJW7-F1
#
_cell.length_a   1.000
_cell.length_b   1.000
_cell.length_c   1.000
_cell.angle_alpha   90.00
_cell.angle_beta   90.00
_cell.angle_gamma   90.00
#
_symmetry.space_group_name_H-M   'P 1'
#
loop_
_entity.id
_entity.type
_entity.pdbx_description
1 polymer ?
#
loop_
_entity_poly.entity_id
_entity_poly.type
_entity_poly.pdbx_seq_one_letter_code
_entity_poly.pdbx_strand_id
1 'polypeptide(L)'
;MACRELRLALNDIAGDVLGPEDFAPLARACSLPGYFKTALYHAAGGAKDRPVTKERFCRYYSHLVANFPEESSRAVHVLAQDRDFLTQEDLRPLFEDFFAMHPDMRFLQKTPQFREPFIATALTKYFFHASRSWKNMLSIRDFRESHLLSSLRWMEESSELDQSMEAFNFGSFYMTYAMFEGLDRDRDGMLSPEELRNFQGGAFTNRGLDRILCSAVIKRQAYSQMWKRGVSPQMWNSASLSNHFYGNSVV
;
A
#
# COMPACT_ATOMS: atom_id res chain seq x y z
N MET A 1 20.40 20.36 9.91
CA MET A 1 21.60 19.52 10.03
C MET A 1 21.16 18.06 9.95
N ALA A 2 21.69 17.28 9.01
CA ALA A 2 21.41 15.85 8.91
C ALA A 2 21.75 15.13 10.23
N CYS A 3 20.88 14.24 10.69
CA CYS A 3 21.09 13.43 11.90
C CYS A 3 22.41 12.65 11.77
N ARG A 4 23.12 12.41 12.89
CA ARG A 4 24.41 11.69 12.91
C ARG A 4 24.34 10.35 12.16
N GLU A 5 23.22 9.63 12.33
CA GLU A 5 22.94 8.35 11.69
C GLU A 5 22.87 8.47 10.16
N LEU A 6 22.22 9.52 9.64
CA LEU A 6 22.13 9.75 8.20
C LEU A 6 23.51 10.00 7.57
N ARG A 7 24.39 10.71 8.28
CA ARG A 7 25.76 10.94 7.82
C ARG A 7 26.57 9.66 7.76
N LEU A 8 26.40 8.77 8.75
CA LEU A 8 27.07 7.47 8.77
C LEU A 8 26.57 6.60 7.61
N ALA A 9 25.25 6.46 7.46
CA ALA A 9 24.67 5.68 6.36
C ALA A 9 25.08 6.20 4.97
N LEU A 10 25.19 7.53 4.78
CA LEU A 10 25.68 8.11 3.53
C LEU A 10 27.19 7.89 3.30
N ASN A 11 27.99 7.78 4.36
CA ASN A 11 29.43 7.53 4.23
C ASN A 11 29.72 6.07 3.85
N ASP A 12 28.87 5.14 4.26
CA ASP A 12 29.01 3.71 3.95
C ASP A 12 28.72 3.40 2.46
N ILE A 13 27.94 4.26 1.79
CA ILE A 13 27.61 4.11 0.37
C ILE A 13 28.75 4.64 -0.49
N ALA A 14 29.29 3.83 -1.39
CA ALA A 14 30.36 4.24 -2.29
C ALA A 14 29.85 5.20 -3.39
N GLY A 15 30.65 6.22 -3.71
CA GLY A 15 30.30 7.23 -4.74
C GLY A 15 29.35 8.32 -4.24
N ASP A 16 28.90 9.18 -5.17
CA ASP A 16 27.96 10.28 -4.87
C ASP A 16 26.52 9.97 -5.31
N VAL A 17 26.34 8.97 -6.16
CA VAL A 17 25.06 8.61 -6.75
C VAL A 17 24.40 7.52 -5.90
N LEU A 18 23.15 7.76 -5.49
CA LEU A 18 22.33 6.86 -4.69
C LEU A 18 21.31 6.15 -5.59
N GLY A 19 21.33 4.82 -5.59
CA GLY A 19 20.35 3.97 -6.26
C GLY A 19 19.23 3.51 -5.32
N PRO A 20 18.16 2.89 -5.85
CA PRO A 20 17.01 2.44 -5.03
C PRO A 20 17.38 1.47 -3.89
N GLU A 21 18.41 0.65 -4.08
CA GLU A 21 18.86 -0.33 -3.07
C GLU A 21 19.54 0.33 -1.87
N ASP A 22 20.11 1.53 -2.05
CA ASP A 22 20.73 2.29 -0.97
C ASP A 22 19.69 2.91 -0.02
N PHE A 23 18.43 2.97 -0.43
CA PHE A 23 17.40 3.71 0.32
C PHE A 23 16.79 2.95 1.50
N ALA A 24 16.94 1.63 1.58
CA ALA A 24 16.50 0.88 2.77
C ALA A 24 17.27 1.30 4.04
N PRO A 25 18.63 1.30 4.06
CA PRO A 25 19.37 1.81 5.22
C PRO A 25 19.20 3.31 5.43
N LEU A 26 19.06 4.11 4.35
CA LEU A 26 18.80 5.54 4.47
C LEU A 26 17.43 5.84 5.08
N ALA A 27 16.39 5.06 4.75
CA ALA A 27 15.07 5.20 5.37
C ALA A 27 15.16 4.99 6.89
N ARG A 28 15.88 3.96 7.34
CA ARG A 28 16.11 3.71 8.77
C ARG A 28 16.84 4.87 9.44
N ALA A 29 17.87 5.42 8.80
CA ALA A 29 18.59 6.60 9.29
C ALA A 29 17.76 7.90 9.28
N CYS A 30 16.65 7.92 8.53
CA CYS A 30 15.62 8.97 8.53
C CYS A 30 14.49 8.70 9.54
N SER A 31 14.65 7.71 10.42
CA SER A 31 13.62 7.23 11.36
C SER A 31 12.35 6.73 10.67
N LEU A 32 12.45 6.19 9.45
CA LEU A 32 11.38 5.50 8.75
C LEU A 32 11.72 4.00 8.63
N PRO A 33 10.73 3.10 8.57
CA PRO A 33 10.99 1.68 8.30
C PRO A 33 11.72 1.49 6.96
N GLY A 34 12.58 0.47 6.86
CA GLY A 34 13.37 0.19 5.65
C GLY A 34 12.51 -0.09 4.41
N TYR A 35 11.27 -0.53 4.59
CA TYR A 35 10.27 -0.72 3.53
C TYR A 35 9.85 0.59 2.83
N PHE A 36 10.25 1.76 3.33
CA PHE A 36 10.04 3.04 2.65
C PHE A 36 11.03 3.29 1.51
N LYS A 37 11.91 2.33 1.16
CA LYS A 37 13.02 2.57 0.22
C LYS A 37 12.56 3.16 -1.11
N THR A 38 11.52 2.60 -1.72
CA THR A 38 11.05 3.02 -3.04
C THR A 38 10.33 4.37 -2.95
N ALA A 39 9.47 4.54 -1.93
CA ALA A 39 8.77 5.80 -1.69
C ALA A 39 9.76 6.95 -1.40
N LEU A 40 10.77 6.73 -0.56
CA LEU A 40 11.78 7.72 -0.21
C LEU A 40 12.68 8.07 -1.40
N TYR A 41 13.05 7.09 -2.23
CA TYR A 41 13.81 7.31 -3.46
C TYR A 41 13.04 8.24 -4.41
N HIS A 42 11.76 7.95 -4.63
CA HIS A 42 10.91 8.77 -5.48
C HIS A 42 10.64 10.16 -4.90
N ALA A 43 10.40 10.27 -3.59
CA ALA A 43 10.18 11.56 -2.93
C ALA A 43 11.44 12.45 -2.97
N ALA A 44 12.65 11.87 -2.92
CA ALA A 44 13.90 12.59 -3.16
C ALA A 44 14.09 13.01 -4.63
N GLY A 45 13.16 12.61 -5.52
CA GLY A 45 13.12 12.90 -6.94
C GLY A 45 13.95 11.94 -7.79
N GLY A 46 14.18 10.74 -7.29
CA GLY A 46 14.80 9.64 -8.02
C GLY A 46 13.87 9.07 -9.09
N ALA A 47 14.43 8.87 -10.28
CA ALA A 47 13.80 8.22 -11.42
C ALA A 47 14.81 7.31 -12.14
N LYS A 48 14.36 6.51 -13.11
CA LYS A 48 15.24 5.59 -13.86
C LYS A 48 16.34 6.32 -14.65
N ASP A 49 16.03 7.53 -15.11
CA ASP A 49 16.89 8.42 -15.90
C ASP A 49 17.58 9.49 -15.04
N ARG A 50 17.18 9.64 -13.77
CA ARG A 50 17.67 10.67 -12.87
C ARG A 50 17.94 10.11 -11.48
N PRO A 51 19.14 9.58 -11.24
CA PRO A 51 19.49 9.09 -9.91
C PRO A 51 19.66 10.25 -8.92
N VAL A 52 19.60 9.94 -7.63
CA VAL A 52 19.66 10.94 -6.55
C VAL A 52 21.10 11.09 -6.09
N THR A 53 21.64 12.30 -6.01
CA THR A 53 22.97 12.52 -5.40
C THR A 53 22.89 12.66 -3.89
N LYS A 54 23.98 12.39 -3.17
CA LYS A 54 24.04 12.56 -1.70
C LYS A 54 23.69 13.97 -1.26
N GLU A 55 24.19 14.98 -2.00
CA GLU A 55 23.89 16.39 -1.74
C GLU A 55 22.39 16.68 -1.88
N ARG A 56 21.79 16.22 -2.99
CA ARG A 56 20.36 16.42 -3.26
C ARG A 56 19.50 15.77 -2.19
N PHE A 57 19.86 14.55 -1.78
CA PHE A 57 19.15 13.85 -0.72
C PHE A 57 19.28 14.56 0.64
N CYS A 58 20.47 15.04 1.00
CA CYS A 58 20.68 15.83 2.21
C CYS A 58 19.81 17.10 2.24
N ARG A 59 19.69 17.78 1.09
CA ARG A 59 18.84 18.98 0.95
C ARG A 59 17.37 18.62 1.11
N TYR A 60 16.92 17.56 0.45
CA TYR A 60 15.55 17.04 0.57
C TYR A 60 15.22 16.66 2.03
N TYR A 61 16.07 15.89 2.69
CA TYR A 61 15.85 15.47 4.07
C TYR A 61 15.82 16.66 5.03
N SER A 62 16.69 17.65 4.83
CA SER A 62 16.68 18.88 5.65
C SER A 62 15.37 19.65 5.49
N HIS A 63 14.81 19.72 4.28
CA HIS A 63 13.50 20.30 4.02
C HIS A 63 12.38 19.47 4.66
N LEU A 64 12.43 18.14 4.55
CA LEU A 64 11.44 17.23 5.14
C LEU A 64 11.33 17.41 6.65
N VAL A 65 12.46 17.40 7.37
CA VAL A 65 12.46 17.53 8.83
C VAL A 65 12.05 18.94 9.29
N ALA A 66 12.37 19.98 8.52
CA ALA A 66 12.01 21.35 8.88
C ALA A 66 10.51 21.63 8.76
N ASN A 67 9.84 21.05 7.75
CA ASN A 67 8.42 21.29 7.50
C ASN A 67 7.49 20.27 8.19
N PHE A 68 7.99 19.06 8.46
CA PHE A 68 7.20 17.96 9.01
C PHE A 68 7.84 17.43 10.31
N PRO A 69 7.51 18.02 11.47
CA PRO A 69 8.16 17.68 12.74
C PRO A 69 7.71 16.33 13.30
N GLU A 70 6.47 15.91 13.05
CA GLU A 70 5.97 14.59 13.45
C GLU A 70 6.39 13.50 12.45
N GLU A 71 6.72 12.32 12.97
CA GLU A 71 7.12 11.17 12.15
C GLU A 71 6.02 10.73 11.18
N SER A 72 4.77 10.64 11.66
CA SER A 72 3.62 10.31 10.83
C SER A 72 3.41 11.32 9.69
N SER A 73 3.67 12.60 9.95
CA SER A 73 3.59 13.65 8.92
C SER A 73 4.69 13.50 7.87
N ARG A 74 5.94 13.17 8.29
CA ARG A 74 7.03 12.86 7.36
C ARG A 74 6.70 11.65 6.49
N ALA A 75 6.21 10.57 7.10
CA ALA A 75 5.87 9.34 6.38
C ALA A 75 4.76 9.58 5.36
N VAL A 76 3.72 10.32 5.73
CA VAL A 76 2.64 10.70 4.80
C VAL A 76 3.18 11.57 3.68
N HIS A 77 4.02 12.57 3.96
CA HIS A 77 4.60 13.41 2.91
C HIS A 77 5.51 12.62 1.95
N VAL A 78 6.30 11.66 2.46
CA VAL A 78 7.14 10.79 1.62
C VAL A 78 6.29 9.94 0.66
N LEU A 79 5.13 9.46 1.11
CA LEU A 79 4.25 8.60 0.32
C LEU A 79 3.33 9.40 -0.62
N ALA A 80 2.70 10.46 -0.12
CA ALA A 80 1.68 11.24 -0.82
C ALA A 80 2.24 12.42 -1.63
N GLN A 81 3.49 12.81 -1.34
CA GLN A 81 4.15 14.01 -1.85
C GLN A 81 3.37 15.28 -1.45
N ASP A 82 2.65 15.89 -2.39
CA ASP A 82 2.04 17.21 -2.20
C ASP A 82 0.65 17.18 -1.51
N ARG A 83 0.23 16.03 -0.95
CA ARG A 83 -1.10 15.86 -0.34
C ARG A 83 -1.01 15.48 1.14
N ASP A 84 -1.96 15.99 1.93
CA ASP A 84 -2.08 15.69 3.37
C ASP A 84 -2.94 14.43 3.65
N PHE A 85 -3.08 13.55 2.67
CA PHE A 85 -3.81 12.30 2.79
C PHE A 85 -3.22 11.24 1.85
N LEU A 86 -3.37 9.99 2.25
CA LEU A 86 -2.96 8.83 1.45
C LEU A 86 -4.17 8.20 0.76
N THR A 87 -3.92 7.70 -0.45
CA THR A 87 -4.77 6.74 -1.15
C THR A 87 -4.14 5.35 -1.07
N GLN A 88 -4.85 4.32 -1.53
CA GLN A 88 -4.28 2.96 -1.61
C GLN A 88 -3.03 2.93 -2.50
N GLU A 89 -3.07 3.59 -3.66
CA GLU A 89 -1.94 3.62 -4.60
C GLU A 89 -0.69 4.29 -4.01
N ASP A 90 -0.86 5.29 -3.13
CA ASP A 90 0.27 5.94 -2.45
C ASP A 90 0.99 4.99 -1.47
N LEU A 91 0.26 4.03 -0.91
CA LEU A 91 0.79 3.01 0.00
C LEU A 91 1.30 1.77 -0.74
N ARG A 92 0.89 1.55 -1.99
CA ARG A 92 1.29 0.34 -2.75
C ARG A 92 2.81 0.10 -2.76
N PRO A 93 3.69 1.11 -3.03
CA PRO A 93 5.13 0.88 -3.04
C PRO A 93 5.68 0.33 -1.70
N LEU A 94 5.09 0.76 -0.57
CA LEU A 94 5.47 0.30 0.76
C LEU A 94 5.13 -1.19 0.97
N PHE A 95 3.95 -1.63 0.51
CA PHE A 95 3.53 -3.03 0.60
C PHE A 95 4.30 -3.92 -0.39
N GLU A 96 4.66 -3.38 -1.55
CA GLU A 96 5.55 -4.04 -2.52
C GLU A 96 6.95 -4.26 -1.95
N ASP A 97 7.53 -3.22 -1.33
CA ASP A 97 8.84 -3.31 -0.68
C ASP A 97 8.81 -4.29 0.51
N PHE A 98 7.74 -4.29 1.30
CA PHE A 98 7.54 -5.32 2.34
C PHE A 98 7.57 -6.74 1.74
N PHE A 99 6.75 -7.00 0.70
CA PHE A 99 6.68 -8.30 0.07
C PHE A 99 8.03 -8.73 -0.53
N ALA A 100 8.79 -7.80 -1.11
CA ALA A 100 10.07 -8.06 -1.73
C ALA A 100 11.22 -8.27 -0.72
N MET A 101 11.21 -7.53 0.39
CA MET A 101 12.34 -7.50 1.33
C MET A 101 12.20 -8.50 2.49
N HIS A 102 10.98 -8.79 2.94
CA HIS A 102 10.78 -9.58 4.15
C HIS A 102 11.19 -11.06 3.96
N PRO A 103 12.06 -11.64 4.82
CA PRO A 103 12.51 -13.04 4.71
C PRO A 103 11.37 -14.05 4.60
N ASP A 104 10.34 -13.91 5.42
CA ASP A 104 9.17 -14.80 5.43
C ASP A 104 8.34 -14.72 4.14
N MET A 105 8.44 -13.66 3.35
CA MET A 105 7.72 -13.57 2.07
C MET A 105 8.47 -14.26 0.91
N ARG A 106 9.71 -14.71 1.13
CA ARG A 106 10.56 -15.34 0.10
C ARG A 106 9.91 -16.56 -0.56
N PHE A 107 9.08 -17.32 0.16
CA PHE A 107 8.38 -18.45 -0.44
C PHE A 107 7.32 -17.99 -1.45
N LEU A 108 6.59 -16.91 -1.15
CA LEU A 108 5.62 -16.32 -2.07
C LEU A 108 6.28 -15.64 -3.26
N GLN A 109 7.48 -15.09 -3.08
CA GLN A 109 8.25 -14.52 -4.20
C GLN A 109 8.59 -15.57 -5.26
N LYS A 110 8.71 -16.85 -4.88
CA LYS A 110 8.89 -17.97 -5.84
C LYS A 110 7.61 -18.30 -6.62
N THR A 111 6.48 -17.72 -6.22
CA THR A 111 5.16 -18.00 -6.79
C THR A 111 4.50 -16.68 -7.20
N PRO A 112 4.89 -16.11 -8.36
CA PRO A 112 4.51 -14.75 -8.75
C PRO A 112 2.99 -14.54 -8.86
N GLN A 113 2.21 -15.61 -9.07
CA GLN A 113 0.74 -15.52 -9.10
C GLN A 113 0.13 -15.02 -7.78
N PHE A 114 0.81 -15.18 -6.65
CA PHE A 114 0.30 -14.73 -5.35
C PHE A 114 0.75 -13.31 -4.97
N ARG A 115 1.65 -12.70 -5.75
CA ARG A 115 2.15 -11.35 -5.46
C ARG A 115 1.04 -10.31 -5.48
N GLU A 116 0.34 -10.17 -6.61
CA GLU A 116 -0.71 -9.15 -6.73
C GLU A 116 -1.90 -9.41 -5.80
N PRO A 117 -2.42 -10.65 -5.66
CA PRO A 117 -3.46 -10.95 -4.68
C PRO A 117 -3.06 -10.61 -3.24
N PHE A 118 -1.81 -10.91 -2.85
CA PHE A 118 -1.31 -10.59 -1.52
C PHE A 118 -1.29 -9.09 -1.29
N ILE A 119 -0.64 -8.33 -2.17
CA ILE A 119 -0.49 -6.87 -2.04
C ILE A 119 -1.86 -6.19 -2.04
N ALA A 120 -2.74 -6.55 -2.97
CA ALA A 120 -4.08 -5.98 -3.06
C ALA A 120 -4.91 -6.26 -1.79
N THR A 121 -4.85 -7.49 -1.27
CA THR A 121 -5.57 -7.88 -0.05
C THR A 121 -5.01 -7.16 1.17
N ALA A 122 -3.69 -7.19 1.36
CA ALA A 122 -3.00 -6.55 2.47
C ALA A 122 -3.32 -5.04 2.53
N LEU A 123 -3.20 -4.37 1.39
CA LEU A 123 -3.50 -2.95 1.24
C LEU A 123 -4.97 -2.64 1.54
N THR A 124 -5.90 -3.43 0.99
CA THR A 124 -7.33 -3.27 1.22
C THR A 124 -7.69 -3.46 2.70
N LYS A 125 -7.16 -4.50 3.33
CA LYS A 125 -7.38 -4.78 4.77
C LYS A 125 -6.83 -3.65 5.63
N TYR A 126 -5.60 -3.22 5.37
CA TYR A 126 -5.03 -2.07 6.09
C TYR A 126 -5.91 -0.83 5.95
N PHE A 127 -6.31 -0.49 4.73
CA PHE A 127 -7.12 0.69 4.47
C PHE A 127 -8.51 0.63 5.12
N PHE A 128 -9.12 -0.57 5.15
CA PHE A 128 -10.42 -0.82 5.78
C PHE A 128 -10.38 -0.57 7.29
N HIS A 129 -9.30 -0.99 7.97
CA HIS A 129 -9.15 -0.78 9.41
C HIS A 129 -8.65 0.61 9.77
N ALA A 130 -7.77 1.19 8.95
CA ALA A 130 -7.12 2.46 9.24
C ALA A 130 -8.01 3.66 8.88
N SER A 131 -8.73 3.63 7.74
CA SER A 131 -9.55 4.77 7.29
C SER A 131 -10.89 4.81 8.01
N ARG A 132 -11.09 5.85 8.82
CA ARG A 132 -12.38 6.10 9.48
C ARG A 132 -13.38 6.85 8.62
N SER A 133 -12.92 7.45 7.53
CA SER A 133 -13.68 8.47 6.80
C SER A 133 -14.52 7.93 5.64
N TRP A 134 -14.47 6.64 5.30
CA TRP A 134 -15.17 6.00 4.15
C TRP A 134 -14.96 6.72 2.80
N LYS A 135 -14.01 7.66 2.71
CA LYS A 135 -13.75 8.48 1.53
C LYS A 135 -12.70 7.89 0.59
N ASN A 136 -12.14 6.71 0.92
CA ASN A 136 -10.91 6.16 0.33
C ASN A 136 -9.73 7.13 0.48
N MET A 137 -9.70 7.86 1.59
CA MET A 137 -8.64 8.77 1.96
C MET A 137 -8.24 8.43 3.39
N LEU A 138 -6.94 8.31 3.63
CA LEU A 138 -6.37 8.10 4.94
C LEU A 138 -5.70 9.41 5.36
N SER A 139 -6.27 10.08 6.36
CA SER A 139 -5.67 11.32 6.89
C SER A 139 -4.38 11.02 7.67
N ILE A 140 -3.56 12.04 7.90
CA ILE A 140 -2.36 11.92 8.77
C ILE A 140 -2.75 11.37 10.16
N ARG A 141 -3.92 11.79 10.68
CA ARG A 141 -4.44 11.29 11.95
C ARG A 141 -4.75 9.80 11.90
N ASP A 142 -5.46 9.35 10.86
CA ASP A 142 -5.81 7.94 10.68
C ASP A 142 -4.54 7.09 10.57
N PHE A 143 -3.55 7.53 9.78
CA PHE A 143 -2.26 6.86 9.62
C PHE A 143 -1.49 6.75 10.95
N ARG A 144 -1.50 7.81 11.76
CA ARG A 144 -0.86 7.82 13.08
C ARG A 144 -1.54 6.85 14.04
N GLU A 145 -2.87 6.86 14.08
CA GLU A 145 -3.66 6.01 14.99
C GLU A 145 -3.73 4.55 14.51
N SER A 146 -3.38 4.25 13.26
CA SER A 146 -3.27 2.88 12.77
C SER A 146 -1.99 2.17 13.22
N HIS A 147 -1.05 2.87 13.87
CA HIS A 147 0.23 2.34 14.36
C HIS A 147 1.09 1.63 13.30
N LEU A 148 0.94 2.00 12.02
CA LEU A 148 1.61 1.31 10.91
C LEU A 148 3.14 1.35 11.05
N LEU A 149 3.71 2.52 11.35
CA LEU A 149 5.17 2.70 11.47
C LEU A 149 5.78 1.81 12.56
N SER A 150 5.13 1.72 13.72
CA SER A 150 5.56 0.82 14.80
C SER A 150 5.45 -0.65 14.40
N SER A 151 4.37 -1.05 13.72
CA SER A 151 4.20 -2.43 13.26
C SER A 151 5.24 -2.81 12.20
N LEU A 152 5.55 -1.91 11.26
CA LEU A 152 6.58 -2.15 10.25
C LEU A 152 7.96 -2.34 10.87
N ARG A 153 8.35 -1.51 11.85
CA ARG A 153 9.62 -1.67 12.57
C ARG A 153 9.69 -3.01 13.30
N TRP A 154 8.61 -3.38 13.98
CA TRP A 154 8.55 -4.67 14.65
C TRP A 154 8.71 -5.84 13.66
N MET A 155 8.09 -5.75 12.47
CA MET A 155 8.25 -6.75 11.42
C MET A 155 9.67 -6.79 10.83
N GLU A 156 10.40 -5.68 10.78
CA GLU A 156 11.80 -5.71 10.31
C GLU A 156 12.72 -6.54 11.22
N GLU A 157 12.41 -6.62 12.51
CA GLU A 157 13.23 -7.28 13.53
C GLU A 157 12.70 -8.68 13.91
N SER A 158 11.39 -8.89 13.81
CA SER A 158 10.72 -10.10 14.25
C SER A 158 10.82 -11.24 13.24
N SER A 159 11.04 -12.45 13.73
CA SER A 159 10.90 -13.70 12.97
C SER A 159 9.49 -14.32 13.08
N GLU A 160 8.55 -13.65 13.76
CA GLU A 160 7.22 -14.18 14.08
C GLU A 160 6.13 -13.38 13.35
N LEU A 161 6.17 -13.28 12.01
CA LEU A 161 5.15 -12.54 11.26
C LEU A 161 3.72 -13.02 11.48
N ASP A 162 3.51 -14.22 12.00
CA ASP A 162 2.21 -14.74 12.37
C ASP A 162 1.51 -13.91 13.46
N GLN A 163 2.25 -13.10 14.22
CA GLN A 163 1.73 -12.17 15.22
C GLN A 163 1.74 -10.69 14.74
N SER A 164 2.12 -10.47 13.49
CA SER A 164 2.14 -9.12 12.90
C SER A 164 0.74 -8.53 12.76
N MET A 165 0.70 -7.25 12.40
CA MET A 165 -0.53 -6.58 11.99
C MET A 165 -1.29 -7.43 10.97
N GLU A 166 -2.60 -7.62 11.20
CA GLU A 166 -3.43 -8.54 10.42
C GLU A 166 -3.33 -8.34 8.90
N ALA A 167 -3.14 -7.10 8.44
CA ALA A 167 -2.97 -6.77 7.04
C ALA A 167 -1.72 -7.42 6.39
N PHE A 168 -0.64 -7.62 7.13
CA PHE A 168 0.62 -8.18 6.63
C PHE A 168 0.77 -9.69 6.90
N ASN A 169 -0.11 -10.24 7.72
CA ASN A 169 -0.08 -11.63 8.12
C ASN A 169 -0.47 -12.56 6.95
N PHE A 170 0.40 -13.52 6.63
CA PHE A 170 0.17 -14.45 5.53
C PHE A 170 -1.04 -15.37 5.77
N GLY A 171 -1.21 -15.90 6.99
CA GLY A 171 -2.37 -16.72 7.32
C GLY A 171 -3.69 -15.96 7.13
N SER A 172 -3.71 -14.68 7.49
CA SER A 172 -4.85 -13.78 7.30
C SER A 172 -5.16 -13.50 5.82
N PHE A 173 -4.11 -13.30 5.01
CA PHE A 173 -4.25 -13.27 3.56
C PHE A 173 -4.82 -14.58 3.02
N TYR A 174 -4.23 -15.72 3.39
CA TYR A 174 -4.61 -17.03 2.88
C TYR A 174 -6.06 -17.37 3.21
N MET A 175 -6.52 -17.07 4.42
CA MET A 175 -7.92 -17.24 4.80
C MET A 175 -8.87 -16.41 3.94
N THR A 176 -8.51 -15.17 3.65
CA THR A 176 -9.32 -14.28 2.79
C THR A 176 -9.30 -14.77 1.33
N TYR A 177 -8.14 -15.15 0.83
CA TYR A 177 -7.94 -15.62 -0.53
C TYR A 177 -8.60 -16.98 -0.79
N ALA A 178 -8.43 -17.97 0.10
CA ALA A 178 -9.07 -19.27 -0.03
C ALA A 178 -10.60 -19.19 0.07
N MET A 179 -11.11 -18.26 0.88
CA MET A 179 -12.55 -17.98 0.93
C MET A 179 -13.05 -17.40 -0.39
N PHE A 180 -12.30 -16.48 -1.00
CA PHE A 180 -12.62 -15.93 -2.32
C PHE A 180 -12.57 -17.00 -3.41
N GLU A 181 -11.47 -17.75 -3.49
CA GLU A 181 -11.26 -18.81 -4.49
C GLU A 181 -12.28 -19.95 -4.35
N GLY A 182 -12.75 -20.24 -3.14
CA GLY A 182 -13.81 -21.22 -2.90
C GLY A 182 -15.19 -20.78 -3.42
N LEU A 183 -15.38 -19.48 -3.66
CA LEU A 183 -16.63 -18.90 -4.16
C LEU A 183 -16.58 -18.59 -5.65
N ASP A 184 -15.45 -18.09 -6.15
CA ASP A 184 -15.18 -17.76 -7.56
C ASP A 184 -15.01 -19.05 -8.39
N ARG A 185 -16.12 -19.55 -8.94
CA ARG A 185 -16.16 -20.84 -9.65
C ARG A 185 -15.65 -20.73 -11.07
N ASP A 186 -15.86 -19.58 -11.72
CA ASP A 186 -15.43 -19.34 -13.10
C ASP A 186 -14.01 -18.77 -13.19
N ARG A 187 -13.41 -18.43 -12.04
CA ARG A 187 -12.03 -17.95 -11.89
C ARG A 187 -11.78 -16.66 -12.68
N ASP A 188 -12.80 -15.83 -12.80
CA ASP A 188 -12.69 -14.54 -13.49
C ASP A 188 -12.09 -13.45 -12.58
N GLY A 189 -11.82 -13.77 -11.31
CA GLY A 189 -11.29 -12.85 -10.31
C GLY A 189 -12.35 -11.92 -9.73
N MET A 190 -13.62 -12.24 -9.95
CA MET A 190 -14.81 -11.52 -9.54
C MET A 190 -15.76 -12.47 -8.79
N LEU A 191 -16.65 -11.94 -7.94
CA LEU A 191 -17.77 -12.71 -7.41
C LEU A 191 -19.08 -12.23 -8.00
N SER A 192 -19.81 -13.13 -8.65
CA SER A 192 -21.17 -12.91 -9.08
C SER A 192 -22.14 -12.90 -7.88
N PRO A 193 -23.34 -12.30 -8.03
CA PRO A 193 -24.39 -12.39 -7.01
C PRO A 193 -24.75 -13.83 -6.63
N GLU A 194 -24.66 -14.76 -7.59
CA GLU A 194 -24.97 -16.18 -7.37
C GLU A 194 -23.88 -16.88 -6.55
N GLU A 195 -22.61 -16.54 -6.78
CA GLU A 195 -21.48 -17.05 -5.99
C GLU A 195 -21.51 -16.51 -4.56
N LEU A 196 -21.79 -15.20 -4.40
CA LEU A 196 -21.94 -14.58 -3.08
C LEU A 196 -23.12 -15.14 -2.29
N ARG A 197 -24.20 -15.62 -2.93
CA ARG A 197 -25.30 -16.31 -2.23
C ARG A 197 -24.83 -17.58 -1.52
N ASN A 198 -23.83 -18.25 -2.06
CA ASN A 198 -23.31 -19.49 -1.48
C ASN A 198 -22.30 -19.23 -0.35
N PHE A 199 -22.01 -17.97 -0.04
CA PHE A 199 -21.15 -17.59 1.07
C PHE A 199 -21.64 -18.23 2.38
N GLN A 200 -20.77 -19.03 3.00
CA GLN A 200 -21.04 -19.73 4.26
C GLN A 200 -22.38 -20.51 4.27
N GLY A 201 -22.73 -21.14 3.14
CA GLY A 201 -23.96 -21.93 3.03
C GLY A 201 -25.26 -21.10 3.01
N GLY A 202 -25.19 -19.83 2.59
CA GLY A 202 -26.37 -18.95 2.53
C GLY A 202 -26.52 -18.07 3.77
N ALA A 203 -25.42 -17.64 4.38
CA ALA A 203 -25.44 -16.82 5.58
C ALA A 203 -26.11 -15.44 5.39
N PHE A 204 -26.08 -14.91 4.17
CA PHE A 204 -26.73 -13.64 3.83
C PHE A 204 -28.16 -13.85 3.33
N THR A 205 -29.09 -13.01 3.81
CA THR A 205 -30.42 -12.91 3.20
C THR A 205 -30.34 -12.28 1.82
N ASN A 206 -31.28 -12.60 0.92
CA ASN A 206 -31.35 -11.99 -0.41
C ASN A 206 -31.36 -10.45 -0.35
N ARG A 207 -32.12 -9.86 0.59
CA ARG A 207 -32.14 -8.40 0.81
C ARG A 207 -30.79 -7.84 1.30
N GLY A 208 -30.05 -8.63 2.08
CA GLY A 208 -28.71 -8.27 2.52
C GLY A 208 -27.72 -8.25 1.36
N LEU A 209 -27.76 -9.28 0.51
CA LEU A 209 -26.95 -9.35 -0.70
C LEU A 209 -27.25 -8.21 -1.66
N ASP A 210 -28.54 -7.92 -1.90
CA ASP A 210 -28.94 -6.79 -2.74
C ASP A 210 -28.34 -5.47 -2.23
N ARG A 211 -28.27 -5.27 -0.90
CA ARG A 211 -27.66 -4.07 -0.31
C ARG A 211 -26.14 -4.01 -0.45
N ILE A 212 -25.45 -5.15 -0.31
CA ILE A 212 -24.00 -5.25 -0.51
C ILE A 212 -23.65 -4.95 -1.96
N LEU A 213 -24.46 -5.46 -2.90
CA LEU A 213 -24.25 -5.34 -4.33
C LEU A 213 -24.68 -3.97 -4.88
N CYS A 214 -25.61 -3.28 -4.21
CA CYS A 214 -25.98 -1.90 -4.54
C CYS A 214 -24.88 -0.90 -4.16
N SER A 215 -24.91 0.31 -4.74
CA SER A 215 -23.91 1.37 -4.49
C SER A 215 -23.89 1.93 -3.05
N ALA A 216 -24.54 1.27 -2.10
CA ALA A 216 -24.53 1.60 -0.68
C ALA A 216 -23.15 1.35 -0.05
N VAL A 217 -22.42 0.35 -0.54
CA VAL A 217 -21.08 -0.02 -0.05
C VAL A 217 -19.99 0.24 -1.12
N ILE A 218 -20.39 0.45 -2.37
CA ILE A 218 -19.50 0.55 -3.53
C ILE A 218 -19.73 1.89 -4.24
N LYS A 219 -18.66 2.69 -4.45
CA LYS A 219 -18.78 3.99 -5.12
C LYS A 219 -19.46 3.84 -6.50
N ARG A 220 -20.38 4.75 -6.81
CA ARG A 220 -21.30 4.77 -7.99
C ARG A 220 -20.64 4.46 -9.35
N GLN A 221 -19.34 4.76 -9.53
CA GLN A 221 -18.60 4.50 -10.77
C GLN A 221 -18.21 3.03 -10.96
N ALA A 222 -17.98 2.27 -9.88
CA ALA A 222 -17.71 0.83 -9.96
C ALA A 222 -18.98 0.01 -10.22
N TYR A 223 -20.14 0.45 -9.72
CA TYR A 223 -21.43 -0.23 -9.90
C TYR A 223 -21.83 -0.44 -11.37
N SER A 224 -21.58 0.54 -12.25
CA SER A 224 -21.88 0.43 -13.69
C SER A 224 -20.98 -0.58 -14.42
N GLN A 225 -19.80 -0.90 -13.88
CA GLN A 225 -18.91 -1.93 -14.43
C GLN A 225 -19.19 -3.30 -13.81
N MET A 226 -19.59 -3.36 -12.53
CA MET A 226 -19.95 -4.58 -11.80
C MET A 226 -21.19 -5.28 -12.36
N TRP A 227 -22.24 -4.56 -12.75
CA TRP A 227 -23.44 -5.18 -13.35
C TRP A 227 -23.13 -5.91 -14.67
N LYS A 228 -21.98 -5.62 -15.28
CA LYS A 228 -21.50 -6.31 -16.48
C LYS A 228 -20.42 -7.37 -16.18
N ARG A 229 -19.80 -7.39 -14.98
CA ARG A 229 -18.54 -8.13 -14.71
C ARG A 229 -18.30 -8.67 -13.28
N GLY A 230 -19.20 -8.58 -12.30
CA GLY A 230 -18.99 -9.15 -10.93
C GLY A 230 -18.20 -8.26 -9.94
N VAL A 231 -17.79 -8.80 -8.77
CA VAL A 231 -17.03 -8.07 -7.70
C VAL A 231 -15.58 -8.57 -7.56
N SER A 232 -14.57 -7.78 -7.92
CA SER A 232 -13.15 -8.20 -7.83
C SER A 232 -12.41 -7.56 -6.66
N PRO A 233 -11.46 -8.26 -6.01
CA PRO A 233 -10.50 -7.64 -5.09
C PRO A 233 -9.69 -6.51 -5.77
N GLN A 234 -9.46 -6.61 -7.08
CA GLN A 234 -8.79 -5.59 -7.90
C GLN A 234 -9.70 -4.41 -8.27
N MET A 235 -11.04 -4.54 -8.19
CA MET A 235 -11.95 -3.40 -8.41
C MET A 235 -11.87 -2.34 -7.31
N TRP A 236 -11.39 -2.71 -6.11
CA TRP A 236 -11.03 -1.76 -5.05
C TRP A 236 -9.78 -0.94 -5.42
N ASN A 237 -8.93 -1.47 -6.33
CA ASN A 237 -7.66 -0.92 -6.81
C ASN A 237 -7.75 -0.23 -8.19
N SER A 238 -8.93 -0.03 -8.78
CA SER A 238 -8.98 0.44 -10.17
C SER A 238 -8.76 1.96 -10.33
N ALA A 239 -7.48 2.32 -10.44
CA ALA A 239 -6.95 3.51 -11.09
C ALA A 239 -7.10 3.47 -12.64
N SER A 240 -8.01 2.67 -13.20
CA SER A 240 -8.29 2.66 -14.64
C SER A 240 -9.19 3.82 -15.10
N LEU A 241 -9.42 4.82 -14.25
CA LEU A 241 -10.07 6.08 -14.63
C LEU A 241 -9.08 7.25 -14.83
N SER A 242 -7.77 7.10 -14.63
CA SER A 242 -6.85 8.25 -14.82
C SER A 242 -6.50 8.53 -16.29
N ASN A 243 -6.53 7.53 -17.17
CA ASN A 243 -6.16 7.68 -18.59
C ASN A 243 -7.34 7.95 -19.56
N HIS A 244 -8.53 8.29 -19.05
CA HIS A 244 -9.65 8.77 -19.88
C HIS A 244 -10.17 10.17 -19.47
N PHE A 245 -9.53 10.84 -18.50
CA PHE A 245 -10.00 12.13 -17.97
C PHE A 245 -9.10 13.33 -18.31
N TYR A 246 -7.95 13.13 -18.95
CA TYR A 246 -7.13 14.22 -19.51
C TYR A 246 -7.13 14.17 -21.05
N GLY A 247 -8.33 14.35 -21.62
CA GLY A 247 -8.50 14.74 -23.02
C GLY A 247 -8.89 16.22 -23.05
N ASN A 248 -7.99 17.06 -23.55
CA ASN A 248 -8.15 18.50 -23.73
C ASN A 248 -9.53 18.89 -24.26
N SER A 249 -10.15 19.89 -23.63
CA SER A 249 -11.08 20.79 -24.30
C SER A 249 -10.56 22.21 -24.10
N VAL A 250 -9.61 22.56 -24.95
CA VAL A 250 -9.32 23.94 -25.34
C VAL A 250 -10.06 24.13 -26.68
N VAL A 251 -11.02 25.06 -26.65
CA VAL A 251 -11.92 25.53 -27.73
C VAL A 251 -13.02 24.56 -28.15
#